data_AF-A0A2E4BGE5-F1
#
_entry.id   AF-A0A2E4BGE5-F1
#
_cell.length_a   1.000
_cell.length_b   1.000
_cell.length_c   1.000
_cell.angle_alpha   90.00
_cell.angle_beta   90.00
_cell.angle_gamma   90.00
#
_symmetry.space_group_name_H-M   'P 1'
#
loop_
_entity.id
_entity.type
_entity.pdbx_description
1 polymer ?
#
loop_
_entity_poly.entity_id
_entity_poly.type
_entity_poly.pdbx_seq_one_letter_code
_entity_poly.pdbx_strand_id
1 'polypeptide(L)'
;MAKNTVEKIIKSVVSGDIKGATEEIKGSLARTIGLAGVVIISLSAMLPGIFVTPTFAAQIMGPGIWLAFLLAASVVLPGALSKSELSSGMPTSGGSYVFLERTYGPMIGTVSGMGLWASFLLKSAFALIGF
;
A
#
# COMPACT_ATOMS: atom_id res chain seq x y z
N MET A 1 -30.22 10.94 -2.35
CA MET A 1 -29.34 10.22 -3.29
C MET A 1 -28.78 8.93 -2.69
N ALA A 2 -28.16 8.96 -1.50
CA ALA A 2 -27.55 7.79 -0.86
C ALA A 2 -28.50 6.62 -0.50
N LYS A 3 -29.76 6.91 -0.08
CA LYS A 3 -30.74 5.85 0.30
C LYS A 3 -31.07 4.89 -0.86
N ASN A 4 -31.18 5.40 -2.09
CA ASN A 4 -31.51 4.57 -3.26
C ASN A 4 -30.35 3.67 -3.69
N THR A 5 -29.10 4.11 -3.51
CA THR A 5 -27.91 3.28 -3.81
C THR A 5 -27.77 2.15 -2.79
N VAL A 6 -28.04 2.42 -1.51
CA VAL A 6 -27.97 1.40 -0.45
C VAL A 6 -29.06 0.33 -0.65
N GLU A 7 -30.29 0.70 -0.98
CA GLU A 7 -31.35 -0.28 -1.31
C GLU A 7 -31.01 -1.13 -2.54
N LYS A 8 -30.33 -0.55 -3.53
CA LYS A 8 -29.96 -1.23 -4.78
C LYS A 8 -28.81 -2.22 -4.56
N ILE A 9 -27.84 -1.87 -3.72
CA ILE A 9 -26.79 -2.78 -3.24
C ILE A 9 -27.40 -3.92 -2.42
N ILE A 10 -28.33 -3.62 -1.50
CA ILE A 10 -29.00 -4.66 -0.69
C ILE A 10 -29.76 -5.62 -1.60
N LYS A 11 -30.50 -5.12 -2.61
CA LYS A 11 -31.21 -5.97 -3.57
C LYS A 11 -30.25 -6.83 -4.41
N SER A 12 -29.12 -6.30 -4.88
CA SER A 12 -28.17 -7.07 -5.70
C SER A 12 -27.42 -8.13 -4.89
N VAL A 13 -27.10 -7.85 -3.62
CA VAL A 13 -26.54 -8.83 -2.68
C VAL A 13 -27.55 -9.95 -2.38
N VAL A 14 -28.82 -9.59 -2.14
CA VAL A 14 -29.91 -10.56 -1.89
C VAL A 14 -30.19 -11.43 -3.12
N SER A 15 -30.01 -10.90 -4.34
CA SER A 15 -30.14 -11.67 -5.58
C SER A 15 -28.91 -12.49 -5.95
N GLY A 16 -27.86 -12.51 -5.12
CA GLY A 16 -26.64 -13.27 -5.34
C GLY A 16 -25.65 -12.66 -6.35
N ASP A 17 -25.89 -11.44 -6.84
CA ASP A 17 -24.99 -10.74 -7.76
C ASP A 17 -23.95 -9.91 -7.00
N ILE A 18 -22.97 -10.63 -6.44
CA ILE A 18 -21.88 -10.05 -5.64
C ILE A 18 -20.95 -9.16 -6.50
N LYS A 19 -20.82 -9.45 -7.79
CA LYS A 19 -19.98 -8.66 -8.71
C LYS A 19 -20.64 -7.31 -9.03
N GLY A 20 -21.93 -7.30 -9.34
CA GLY A 20 -22.69 -6.08 -9.57
C GLY A 20 -22.74 -5.17 -8.33
N ALA A 21 -22.93 -5.76 -7.14
CA ALA A 21 -22.89 -5.04 -5.87
C ALA A 21 -21.55 -4.32 -5.63
N THR A 22 -20.43 -4.98 -5.94
CA THR A 22 -19.08 -4.44 -5.72
C THR A 22 -18.78 -3.24 -6.64
N GLU A 23 -19.18 -3.31 -7.91
CA GLU A 23 -19.03 -2.19 -8.84
C GLU A 23 -19.92 -1.00 -8.47
N GLU A 24 -21.13 -1.25 -7.97
CA GLU A 24 -22.03 -0.19 -7.50
C GLU A 24 -21.48 0.50 -6.23
N ILE A 25 -20.88 -0.25 -5.30
CA ILE A 25 -20.14 0.30 -4.16
C ILE A 25 -18.97 1.16 -4.65
N LYS A 26 -18.15 0.66 -5.58
CA LYS A 26 -16.98 1.37 -6.09
C LYS A 26 -17.35 2.68 -6.81
N GLY A 27 -18.47 2.69 -7.53
CA GLY A 27 -19.04 3.90 -8.12
C GLY A 27 -19.65 4.87 -7.11
N SER A 28 -20.05 4.39 -5.93
CA SER A 28 -20.59 5.22 -4.85
C SER A 28 -19.54 6.01 -4.06
N LEU A 29 -18.27 5.58 -4.08
CA LEU A 29 -17.19 6.24 -3.35
C LEU A 29 -16.78 7.55 -4.03
N ALA A 30 -16.95 8.67 -3.32
CA ALA A 30 -16.51 9.99 -3.78
C ALA A 30 -14.96 10.05 -3.84
N ARG A 31 -14.43 10.46 -5.00
CA ARG A 31 -12.98 10.64 -5.22
C ARG A 31 -12.54 12.02 -4.71
N THR A 32 -12.27 12.11 -3.42
CA THR A 32 -11.93 13.37 -2.74
C THR A 32 -10.44 13.56 -2.44
N ILE A 33 -9.64 12.49 -2.54
CA ILE A 33 -8.20 12.55 -2.21
C ILE A 33 -7.42 13.16 -3.40
N GLY A 34 -6.98 14.40 -3.23
CA GLY A 34 -6.04 15.08 -4.15
C GLY A 34 -4.57 14.80 -3.81
N LEU A 35 -3.65 15.45 -4.54
CA LEU A 35 -2.20 15.25 -4.39
C LEU A 35 -1.70 15.43 -2.96
N ALA A 36 -2.13 16.52 -2.28
CA ALA A 36 -1.74 16.79 -0.91
C ALA A 36 -2.18 15.65 0.04
N GLY A 37 -3.38 15.11 -0.16
CA GLY A 37 -3.88 13.97 0.61
C GLY A 37 -3.01 12.73 0.40
N VAL A 38 -2.63 12.42 -0.85
CA VAL A 38 -1.76 11.28 -1.16
C VAL A 38 -0.38 11.43 -0.52
N VAL A 39 0.22 12.62 -0.58
CA VAL A 39 1.52 12.89 0.04
C VAL A 39 1.46 12.74 1.55
N ILE A 40 0.43 13.30 2.20
CA ILE A 40 0.25 13.21 3.66
C ILE A 40 0.06 11.75 4.09
N ILE A 41 -0.77 10.98 3.39
CA ILE A 41 -0.98 9.54 3.67
C ILE A 41 0.32 8.75 3.50
N SER A 42 1.11 9.08 2.48
CA SER A 42 2.37 8.39 2.22
C SER A 42 3.41 8.69 3.30
N LEU A 43 3.55 9.95 3.69
CA LEU A 43 4.47 10.37 4.74
C LEU A 43 4.08 9.76 6.09
N SER A 44 2.79 9.79 6.46
CA SER A 44 2.32 9.23 7.73
C SER A 44 2.59 7.73 7.84
N ALA A 45 2.48 6.98 6.74
CA ALA A 45 2.78 5.55 6.70
C ALA A 45 4.29 5.21 6.84
N MET A 46 5.17 6.16 6.54
CA MET A 46 6.64 6.01 6.60
C MET A 46 7.24 6.43 7.94
N LEU A 47 6.68 7.48 8.57
CA LEU A 47 7.22 8.07 9.81
C LEU A 47 7.50 7.07 10.95
N PRO A 48 6.67 6.05 11.23
CA PRO A 48 6.93 5.15 12.36
C PRO A 48 8.30 4.44 12.31
N GLY A 49 8.83 4.16 11.11
CA GLY A 49 10.09 3.43 10.96
C GLY A 49 11.32 4.20 11.44
N ILE A 50 11.28 5.53 11.45
CA ILE A 50 12.43 6.35 11.84
C ILE A 50 12.63 6.44 13.35
N PHE A 51 11.66 6.03 14.16
CA PHE A 51 11.82 6.13 15.62
C PHE A 51 12.63 4.99 16.23
N VAL A 52 12.69 3.84 15.54
CA VAL A 52 13.35 2.63 16.04
C VAL A 52 14.66 2.34 15.30
N THR A 53 14.64 2.47 13.96
CA THR A 53 15.75 2.04 13.11
C THR A 53 17.07 2.82 13.32
N PRO A 54 17.05 4.16 13.50
CA PRO A 54 18.28 4.93 13.70
C PRO A 54 19.04 4.54 14.97
N THR A 55 18.34 4.12 16.03
CA THR A 55 18.99 3.69 17.29
C THR A 55 19.88 2.49 17.04
N PHE A 56 19.37 1.48 16.33
CA PHE A 56 20.18 0.29 15.97
C PHE A 56 21.31 0.64 15.00
N ALA A 57 21.03 1.48 14.00
CA ALA A 57 22.05 1.90 13.04
C ALA A 57 23.17 2.74 13.70
N ALA A 58 22.84 3.58 14.69
CA ALA A 58 23.80 4.38 15.45
C ALA A 58 24.72 3.51 16.32
N GLN A 59 24.22 2.40 16.88
CA GLN A 59 25.07 1.48 17.65
C GLN A 59 26.15 0.82 16.80
N ILE A 60 25.86 0.58 15.51
CA ILE A 60 26.78 -0.08 14.59
C ILE A 60 27.73 0.92 13.92
N MET A 61 27.20 2.04 13.39
CA MET A 61 27.95 3.01 12.58
C MET A 61 28.40 4.26 13.36
N GLY A 62 27.89 4.49 14.57
CA GLY A 62 28.21 5.66 15.37
C GLY A 62 27.91 6.98 14.62
N PRO A 63 28.84 7.96 14.64
CA PRO A 63 28.69 9.23 13.92
C PRO A 63 28.53 9.10 12.40
N GLY A 64 28.91 7.95 11.82
CA GLY A 64 28.82 7.67 10.38
C GLY A 64 27.44 7.27 9.88
N ILE A 65 26.40 7.27 10.73
CA ILE A 65 25.04 6.82 10.39
C ILE A 65 24.46 7.45 9.12
N TRP A 66 24.82 8.71 8.82
CA TRP A 66 24.35 9.41 7.62
C TRP A 66 24.76 8.72 6.31
N LEU A 67 25.94 8.07 6.27
CA LEU A 67 26.39 7.29 5.11
C LEU A 67 25.51 6.06 4.88
N ALA A 68 25.09 5.40 5.96
CA ALA A 68 24.19 4.25 5.88
C ALA A 68 22.81 4.66 5.30
N PHE A 69 22.28 5.81 5.72
CA PHE A 69 21.04 6.35 5.16
C PHE A 69 21.18 6.80 3.71
N LEU A 70 22.33 7.38 3.33
CA LEU A 70 22.60 7.78 1.94
C LEU A 70 22.65 6.55 1.02
N LEU A 71 23.35 5.49 1.44
CA LEU A 71 23.38 4.22 0.71
C LEU A 71 21.98 3.60 0.61
N ALA A 72 21.24 3.53 1.73
CA ALA A 72 19.87 3.01 1.72
C ALA A 72 18.95 3.79 0.76
N ALA A 73 19.04 5.13 0.75
CA ALA A 73 18.28 5.97 -0.16
C ALA A 73 18.64 5.69 -1.63
N SER A 74 19.94 5.52 -1.93
CA SER A 74 20.39 5.21 -3.29
C SER A 74 19.84 3.88 -3.82
N VAL A 75 19.70 2.87 -2.95
CA VAL A 75 19.15 1.56 -3.30
C VAL A 75 17.62 1.61 -3.47
N VAL A 76 16.92 2.40 -2.67
CA VAL A 76 15.44 2.50 -2.71
C VAL A 76 14.95 3.36 -3.88
N LEU A 77 15.69 4.38 -4.29
CA LEU A 77 15.29 5.34 -5.32
C LEU A 77 14.87 4.69 -6.65
N PRO A 78 15.65 3.80 -7.27
CA PRO A 78 15.24 3.14 -8.51
C PRO A 78 13.94 2.34 -8.37
N GLY A 79 13.76 1.66 -7.23
CA GLY A 79 12.55 0.90 -6.94
C GLY A 79 11.31 1.80 -6.76
N ALA A 80 11.48 2.97 -6.16
CA ALA A 80 10.41 3.96 -6.00
C ALA A 80 9.96 4.53 -7.36
N LEU A 81 10.92 4.86 -8.24
CA LEU A 81 10.63 5.34 -9.60
C LEU A 81 9.88 4.28 -10.40
N SER A 82 10.35 3.03 -10.41
CA SER A 82 9.66 1.94 -11.12
C SER A 82 8.22 1.72 -10.62
N LYS A 83 7.99 1.78 -9.29
CA LYS A 83 6.63 1.70 -8.74
C LYS A 83 5.75 2.90 -9.12
N SER A 84 6.33 4.10 -9.29
CA SER A 84 5.59 5.30 -9.70
C SER A 84 5.10 5.21 -11.16
N GLU A 85 5.90 4.64 -12.05
CA GLU A 85 5.54 4.40 -13.45
C GLU A 85 4.41 3.36 -13.54
N LEU A 86 4.54 2.25 -12.81
CA LEU A 86 3.51 1.21 -12.76
C LEU A 86 2.20 1.73 -12.17
N SER A 87 2.24 2.57 -11.13
CA SER A 87 1.05 3.16 -10.53
C SER A 87 0.34 4.14 -11.48
N SER A 88 1.10 4.80 -12.36
CA SER A 88 0.54 5.72 -13.37
C SER A 88 -0.04 4.95 -14.56
N GLY A 89 0.61 3.87 -14.99
CA GLY A 89 0.14 3.00 -16.06
C GLY A 89 -1.03 2.09 -15.67
N MET A 90 -1.17 1.77 -14.38
CA MET A 90 -2.23 0.90 -13.85
C MET A 90 -2.94 1.54 -12.65
N PRO A 91 -3.83 2.55 -12.87
CA PRO A 91 -4.49 3.31 -11.81
C PRO A 91 -5.66 2.53 -11.19
N THR A 92 -5.37 1.35 -10.65
CA THR A 92 -6.32 0.48 -9.96
C THR A 92 -5.91 0.32 -8.51
N SER A 93 -6.90 0.23 -7.62
CA SER A 93 -6.64 -0.04 -6.20
C SER A 93 -6.09 -1.47 -6.05
N GLY A 94 -4.94 -1.61 -5.38
CA GLY A 94 -4.36 -2.91 -5.02
C GLY A 94 -2.83 -3.00 -5.02
N GLY A 95 -2.12 -1.96 -5.48
CA GLY A 95 -0.68 -1.81 -5.27
C GLY A 95 0.18 -2.92 -5.91
N SER A 96 1.23 -3.37 -5.21
CA SER A 96 2.23 -4.29 -5.78
C SER A 96 1.67 -5.67 -6.16
N TYR A 97 0.62 -6.14 -5.47
CA TYR A 97 -0.07 -7.38 -5.83
C TYR A 97 -0.67 -7.28 -7.24
N VAL A 98 -1.41 -6.21 -7.52
CA VAL A 98 -2.06 -6.02 -8.83
C VAL A 98 -1.05 -5.80 -9.94
N PHE A 99 0.08 -5.14 -9.64
CA PHE A 99 1.17 -5.00 -10.62
C PHE A 99 1.72 -6.37 -11.03
N LEU A 100 1.99 -7.25 -10.07
CA LEU A 100 2.54 -8.58 -10.35
C LEU A 100 1.52 -9.53 -10.98
N GLU A 101 0.28 -9.51 -10.50
CA GLU A 101 -0.82 -10.30 -11.07
C GLU A 101 -1.05 -9.96 -12.55
N ARG A 102 -1.04 -8.67 -12.91
CA ARG A 102 -1.25 -8.23 -14.29
C ARG A 102 -0.07 -8.50 -15.21
N THR A 103 1.16 -8.47 -14.71
CA THR A 103 2.36 -8.69 -15.53
C THR A 103 2.71 -10.17 -15.68
N TYR A 104 2.59 -10.98 -14.63
CA TYR A 104 3.08 -12.36 -14.59
C TYR A 104 1.97 -13.41 -14.44
N GLY A 105 0.71 -12.98 -14.30
CA GLY A 105 -0.44 -13.86 -14.16
C GLY A 105 -0.81 -14.21 -12.70
N PRO A 106 -1.93 -14.92 -12.52
CA PRO A 106 -2.61 -15.07 -11.22
C PRO A 106 -1.83 -15.88 -10.18
N MET A 107 -1.01 -16.86 -10.61
CA MET A 107 -0.19 -17.66 -9.69
C MET A 107 0.88 -16.82 -8.99
N ILE A 108 1.63 -16.01 -9.75
CA ILE A 108 2.64 -15.09 -9.20
C ILE A 108 1.97 -13.97 -8.40
N GLY A 109 0.80 -13.50 -8.85
CA GLY A 109 -0.07 -12.61 -8.08
C GLY A 109 -0.31 -13.16 -6.68
N THR A 110 -0.78 -14.41 -6.56
CA THR A 110 -1.14 -15.02 -5.26
C THR A 110 0.08 -15.14 -4.32
N VAL A 111 1.23 -15.56 -4.84
CA VAL A 111 2.48 -15.61 -4.06
C VAL A 111 2.86 -14.21 -3.57
N SER A 112 2.75 -13.20 -4.44
CA SER A 112 3.04 -11.82 -4.05
C SER A 112 2.07 -11.27 -3.00
N GLY A 113 0.79 -11.67 -3.06
CA GLY A 113 -0.24 -11.31 -2.10
C GLY A 113 0.05 -11.89 -0.72
N MET A 114 0.40 -13.18 -0.65
CA MET A 114 0.84 -13.82 0.59
C MET A 114 2.12 -13.16 1.14
N GLY A 115 3.07 -12.83 0.28
CA GLY A 115 4.30 -12.12 0.67
C GLY A 115 4.04 -10.71 1.21
N LEU A 116 3.12 -9.95 0.58
CA LEU A 116 2.68 -8.63 1.04
C LEU A 116 2.01 -8.71 2.41
N TRP A 117 1.12 -9.69 2.59
CA TRP A 117 0.47 -9.93 3.88
C TRP A 117 1.48 -10.25 4.97
N ALA A 118 2.40 -11.19 4.72
CA ALA A 118 3.46 -11.54 5.65
C ALA A 118 4.36 -10.33 5.97
N SER A 119 4.72 -9.51 4.96
CA SER A 119 5.52 -8.31 5.15
C SER A 119 4.84 -7.28 6.06
N PHE A 120 3.53 -7.08 5.92
CA PHE A 120 2.78 -6.20 6.83
C PHE A 120 2.67 -6.77 8.23
N LEU A 121 2.52 -8.08 8.39
CA LEU A 121 2.58 -8.71 9.71
C LEU A 121 3.92 -8.49 10.38
N LEU A 122 5.04 -8.74 9.69
CA LEU A 122 6.37 -8.49 10.25
C LEU A 122 6.59 -7.01 10.57
N LYS A 123 6.16 -6.09 9.70
CA LYS A 123 6.20 -4.65 9.96
C LYS A 123 5.39 -4.29 11.22
N SER A 124 4.21 -4.88 11.40
CA SER A 124 3.38 -4.65 12.59
C SER A 124 4.00 -5.23 13.86
N ALA A 125 4.63 -6.41 13.79
CA ALA A 125 5.34 -7.03 14.90
C ALA A 125 6.56 -6.19 15.31
N PHE A 126 7.31 -5.68 14.34
CA PHE A 126 8.42 -4.76 14.62
C PHE A 126 7.94 -3.45 15.26
N ALA A 127 6.78 -2.92 14.82
CA ALA A 127 6.19 -1.75 15.44
C ALA A 127 5.86 -1.98 16.93
N LEU A 128 5.42 -3.19 17.32
CA LEU A 128 5.15 -3.54 18.73
C LEU A 128 6.40 -3.57 19.62
N ILE A 129 7.59 -3.82 19.07
CA ILE A 129 8.85 -3.77 19.83
C ILE A 129 9.25 -2.32 20.16
N GLY A 130 8.83 -1.37 19.33
CA GLY A 130 9.17 0.06 19.47
C GLY A 130 8.20 0.87 20.33
N PHE A 131 7.12 0.27 20.83
CA PHE A 131 6.17 0.86 21.80
C PHE A 131 6.47 0.37 23.21
#